data_AF-A0A7Y7VA22-F1
#
_entry.id   AF-A0A7Y7VA22-F1
#
_cell.length_a   1.000
_cell.length_b   1.000
_cell.length_c   1.000
_cell.angle_alpha   90.00
_cell.angle_beta   90.00
_cell.angle_gamma   90.00
#
_symmetry.space_group_name_H-M   'P 1'
#
loop_
_entity.id
_entity.type
_entity.pdbx_description
1 polymer ?
#
loop_
_entity_poly.entity_id
_entity_poly.type
_entity_poly.pdbx_seq_one_letter_code
_entity_poly.pdbx_strand_id
1 'polypeptide(L)'
;MRRALSITVLSALAGLAQAQDTTPFDCSNFLQFGGNLDATRAAFTQGPDTLAWNWFACLNQPAGAQSPDRVWETLKPSDQVYLPNGAQPLPYGQSVPPPAAVLSQAKAMGMNPNRILHNLNATQQVDGLILQMGGQVPAAEKGQPVRFQLLMGQDTFEYIVQQKVYNVNGQAALTSDLNFPSTAWELKAAWLWIGNDTAYQQQLASQGYYIAQAYYQQGKQYQVGYAALSGLHVINKLNPDWVWTTFENRNNSQYTVTNAAPAAPMTNSTGPTAAAQPVNATFQAQYPALAQYELIGVQSNTTPTLLANSQLESAFQSESSCFACHGTAAYSPKQGYFNFALNKDGGIVYPTAPLPASDFVGYHKLDFVWSLKRAQWQR
;
A
#
# COMPACT_ATOMS: atom_id res chain seq x y z
N MET A 1 55.64 35.72 -27.92
CA MET A 1 54.88 36.55 -26.95
C MET A 1 53.44 36.58 -27.45
N ARG A 2 52.35 36.23 -26.76
CA ARG A 2 52.04 35.83 -25.39
C ARG A 2 50.95 34.74 -25.51
N ARG A 3 51.01 33.69 -24.69
CA ARG A 3 49.91 32.74 -24.48
C ARG A 3 48.88 33.39 -23.56
N ALA A 4 47.60 33.37 -23.94
CA ALA A 4 46.50 33.75 -23.06
C ALA A 4 45.90 32.46 -22.46
N LEU A 5 46.10 32.28 -21.16
CA LEU A 5 45.36 31.33 -20.33
C LEU A 5 44.06 32.01 -19.92
N SER A 6 42.91 31.45 -20.29
CA SER A 6 41.62 31.87 -19.74
C SER A 6 41.27 30.99 -18.55
N ILE A 7 41.34 31.59 -17.37
CA ILE A 7 40.78 31.10 -16.11
C ILE A 7 39.30 31.48 -16.11
N THR A 8 38.41 30.50 -16.25
CA THR A 8 37.07 30.57 -15.63
C THR A 8 36.54 29.14 -15.48
N VAL A 9 37.01 28.47 -14.43
CA VAL A 9 36.24 27.44 -13.74
C VAL A 9 35.46 28.19 -12.67
N LEU A 10 34.14 28.22 -12.76
CA LEU A 10 33.15 28.32 -11.67
C LEU A 10 31.82 28.73 -12.32
N SER A 11 31.01 27.74 -12.69
CA SER A 11 29.60 27.97 -12.98
C SER A 11 28.76 26.87 -12.35
N ALA A 12 28.24 27.23 -11.18
CA ALA A 12 26.94 26.84 -10.65
C ALA A 12 26.61 25.34 -10.56
N LEU A 13 27.20 24.66 -9.57
CA LEU A 13 26.44 23.72 -8.75
C LEU A 13 25.41 24.53 -7.95
N ALA A 14 24.29 24.86 -8.58
CA ALA A 14 23.09 25.25 -7.85
C ALA A 14 22.49 23.98 -7.25
N GLY A 15 23.12 23.49 -6.18
CA GLY A 15 22.45 22.57 -5.27
C GLY A 15 21.25 23.31 -4.69
N LEU A 16 20.06 22.82 -5.00
CA LEU A 16 18.84 23.12 -4.25
C LEU A 16 19.03 22.54 -2.84
N ALA A 17 19.81 23.22 -2.02
CA ALA A 17 19.67 23.13 -0.57
C ALA A 17 18.36 23.86 -0.24
N GLN A 18 17.23 23.15 -0.39
CA GLN A 18 16.05 23.51 0.36
C GLN A 18 16.47 23.45 1.82
N ALA A 19 16.49 24.60 2.49
CA ALA A 19 16.68 24.66 3.92
C ALA A 19 15.62 23.74 4.53
N GLN A 20 16.06 22.59 5.05
CA GLN A 20 15.20 21.71 5.81
C GLN A 20 14.75 22.49 7.03
N ASP A 21 13.47 22.81 7.08
CA ASP A 21 12.82 23.18 8.32
C ASP A 21 13.17 22.10 9.35
N THR A 22 13.90 22.50 10.38
CA THR A 22 14.38 21.62 11.45
C THR A 22 13.25 21.23 12.41
N THR A 23 12.06 21.78 12.21
CA THR A 23 10.84 21.38 12.92
C THR A 23 10.37 20.02 12.43
N PRO A 24 10.27 19.01 13.32
CA PRO A 24 9.67 17.73 12.98
C PRO A 24 8.28 17.92 12.38
N PHE A 25 7.95 17.15 11.35
CA PHE A 25 6.62 17.16 10.76
C PHE A 25 5.57 16.81 11.83
N ASP A 26 4.51 17.61 11.90
CA ASP A 26 3.45 17.39 12.88
C ASP A 26 2.56 16.23 12.43
N CYS A 27 2.65 15.10 13.13
CA CYS A 27 1.78 13.96 12.91
C CYS A 27 0.38 14.14 13.54
N SER A 28 0.12 15.23 14.27
CA SER A 28 -1.21 15.49 14.80
C SER A 28 -2.19 15.70 13.64
N ASN A 29 -3.28 14.93 13.64
CA ASN A 29 -4.32 14.97 12.60
C ASN A 29 -3.82 14.85 11.14
N PHE A 30 -2.70 14.15 10.89
CA PHE A 30 -2.15 14.06 9.52
C PHE A 30 -3.08 13.35 8.52
N LEU A 31 -3.93 12.42 8.98
CA LEU A 31 -4.98 11.78 8.16
C LEU A 31 -6.05 12.80 7.71
N GLN A 32 -6.18 13.90 8.43
CA GLN A 32 -7.03 15.06 8.10
C GLN A 32 -6.19 16.22 7.53
N PHE A 33 -4.96 15.94 7.09
CA PHE A 33 -4.00 16.91 6.55
C PHE A 33 -3.79 18.14 7.46
N GLY A 34 -3.69 17.89 8.77
CA GLY A 34 -3.49 18.94 9.78
C GLY A 34 -4.65 19.94 9.87
N GLY A 35 -5.83 19.63 9.29
CA GLY A 35 -6.96 20.54 9.20
C GLY A 35 -6.80 21.67 8.18
N ASN A 36 -5.72 21.67 7.38
CA ASN A 36 -5.47 22.67 6.34
C ASN A 36 -5.06 21.99 5.03
N LEU A 37 -6.09 21.64 4.25
CA LEU A 37 -5.94 20.93 2.98
C LEU A 37 -5.11 21.73 1.96
N ASP A 38 -5.32 23.04 1.86
CA ASP A 38 -4.64 23.87 0.87
C ASP A 38 -3.16 24.08 1.21
N ALA A 39 -2.82 24.24 2.50
CA ALA A 39 -1.43 24.25 2.93
C ALA A 39 -0.73 22.92 2.65
N THR A 40 -1.41 21.80 2.87
CA THR A 40 -0.87 20.47 2.59
C THR A 40 -0.68 20.24 1.09
N ARG A 41 -1.59 20.72 0.24
CA ARG A 41 -1.42 20.71 -1.22
C ARG A 41 -0.24 21.57 -1.67
N ALA A 42 -0.08 22.76 -1.09
CA ALA A 42 1.06 23.62 -1.39
C ALA A 42 2.39 22.95 -1.01
N ALA A 43 2.45 22.28 0.16
CA ALA A 43 3.61 21.50 0.58
C ALA A 43 3.86 20.30 -0.36
N PHE A 44 2.80 19.60 -0.78
CA PHE A 44 2.89 18.49 -1.72
C PHE A 44 3.45 18.93 -3.08
N THR A 45 3.04 20.08 -3.61
CA THR A 45 3.61 20.63 -4.85
C THR A 45 5.09 20.96 -4.72
N GLN A 46 5.56 21.35 -3.53
CA GLN A 46 6.97 21.70 -3.30
C GLN A 46 7.87 20.47 -3.09
N GLY A 47 7.34 19.39 -2.53
CA GLY A 47 8.12 18.21 -2.16
C GLY A 47 7.23 16.97 -1.95
N PRO A 48 6.73 16.34 -3.02
CA PRO A 48 5.81 15.21 -2.91
C PRO A 48 6.47 14.02 -2.21
N ASP A 49 7.73 13.71 -2.53
CA ASP A 49 8.50 12.62 -1.91
C ASP A 49 8.77 12.88 -0.41
N THR A 50 9.08 14.13 -0.05
CA THR A 50 9.25 14.54 1.35
C THR A 50 7.96 14.39 2.13
N LEU A 51 6.83 14.82 1.56
CA LEU A 51 5.53 14.69 2.22
C LEU A 51 5.09 13.22 2.33
N ALA A 52 5.35 12.40 1.30
CA ALA A 52 5.11 10.96 1.35
C ALA A 52 5.87 10.29 2.50
N TRP A 53 7.15 10.64 2.67
CA TRP A 53 7.96 10.16 3.78
C TRP A 53 7.46 10.64 5.15
N ASN A 54 7.02 11.90 5.26
CA ASN A 54 6.38 12.41 6.47
C ASN A 54 5.14 11.59 6.83
N TRP A 55 4.28 11.29 5.86
CA TRP A 55 3.11 10.44 6.08
C TRP A 55 3.50 9.01 6.48
N PHE A 56 4.51 8.41 5.83
CA PHE A 56 5.00 7.09 6.19
C PHE A 56 5.57 7.04 7.61
N ALA A 57 6.31 8.08 8.02
CA ALA A 57 6.80 8.22 9.38
C ALA A 57 5.63 8.34 10.38
N CYS A 58 4.61 9.15 10.10
CA CYS A 58 3.43 9.28 10.96
C CYS A 58 2.61 7.99 11.06
N LEU A 59 2.40 7.29 9.94
CA LEU A 59 1.73 6.00 9.89
C LEU A 59 2.42 4.95 10.78
N ASN A 60 3.75 5.02 10.90
CA ASN A 60 4.56 4.10 11.70
C ASN A 60 4.87 4.59 13.12
N GLN A 61 4.31 5.73 13.56
CA GLN A 61 4.34 6.10 14.98
C GLN A 61 3.47 5.15 15.81
N PRO A 62 3.75 4.97 17.12
CA PRO A 62 2.81 4.31 18.03
C PRO A 62 1.43 4.98 17.97
N ALA A 63 0.36 4.19 17.92
CA ALA A 63 -1.01 4.71 17.81
C ALA A 63 -1.49 5.48 19.06
N GLY A 64 -0.75 5.39 20.17
CA GLY A 64 -0.99 6.11 21.41
C GLY A 64 0.16 5.91 22.39
N ALA A 65 0.17 6.65 23.50
CA ALA A 65 1.29 6.73 24.45
C ALA A 65 1.78 5.39 25.05
N GLN A 66 1.02 4.31 24.87
CA GLN A 66 1.37 2.95 25.32
C GLN A 66 0.90 1.87 24.33
N SER A 67 0.50 2.27 23.12
CA SER A 67 0.01 1.32 22.12
C SER A 67 1.17 0.50 21.58
N PRO A 68 1.08 -0.85 21.56
CA PRO A 68 2.04 -1.68 20.85
C PRO A 68 1.84 -1.61 19.32
N ASP A 69 0.68 -1.13 18.88
CA ASP A 69 0.31 -0.99 17.48
C ASP A 69 0.74 0.37 16.93
N ARG A 70 1.03 0.40 15.63
CA ARG A 70 1.28 1.60 14.82
C ARG A 70 -0.03 2.23 14.39
N VAL A 71 0.00 3.52 14.06
CA VAL A 71 -1.20 4.23 13.56
C VAL A 71 -1.85 3.47 12.40
N TRP A 72 -1.06 3.01 11.42
CA TRP A 72 -1.60 2.32 10.26
C TRP A 72 -2.28 0.98 10.60
N GLU A 73 -1.82 0.27 11.65
CA GLU A 73 -2.40 -1.01 12.08
C GLU A 73 -3.82 -0.83 12.64
N THR A 74 -4.14 0.38 13.13
CA THR A 74 -5.46 0.70 13.67
C THR A 74 -6.50 1.04 12.61
N LEU A 75 -6.10 1.17 11.34
CA LEU A 75 -7.05 1.41 10.24
C LEU A 75 -7.97 0.20 10.03
N LYS A 76 -9.21 0.45 9.60
CA LYS A 76 -10.22 -0.61 9.44
C LYS A 76 -9.80 -1.58 8.32
N PRO A 77 -9.61 -2.87 8.61
CA PRO A 77 -9.22 -3.83 7.58
C PRO A 77 -10.42 -4.20 6.69
N SER A 78 -10.17 -4.39 5.40
CA SER A 78 -11.21 -4.59 4.39
C SER A 78 -12.10 -5.82 4.64
N ASP A 79 -11.60 -6.85 5.32
CA ASP A 79 -12.39 -8.05 5.70
C ASP A 79 -13.40 -7.79 6.81
N GLN A 80 -13.32 -6.63 7.48
CA GLN A 80 -14.32 -6.13 8.42
C GLN A 80 -15.26 -5.08 7.79
N VAL A 81 -15.09 -4.78 6.50
CA VAL A 81 -15.93 -3.85 5.73
C VAL A 81 -16.81 -4.62 4.75
N TYR A 82 -16.18 -5.49 3.96
CA TYR A 82 -16.84 -6.30 2.93
C TYR A 82 -17.20 -7.66 3.49
N LEU A 83 -18.27 -7.70 4.28
CA LEU A 83 -18.66 -8.87 5.05
C LEU A 83 -19.35 -9.96 4.20
N PRO A 84 -19.33 -11.22 4.66
CA PRO A 84 -20.13 -12.29 4.09
C PRO A 84 -21.61 -11.91 3.93
N ASN A 85 -22.23 -12.35 2.83
CA ASN A 85 -23.62 -12.04 2.49
C ASN A 85 -23.92 -10.53 2.42
N GLY A 86 -22.92 -9.70 2.10
CA GLY A 86 -23.10 -8.25 1.94
C GLY A 86 -23.61 -7.54 3.20
N ALA A 87 -23.35 -8.11 4.38
CA ALA A 87 -23.81 -7.56 5.65
C ALA A 87 -23.20 -6.17 5.92
N GLN A 88 -23.94 -5.35 6.66
CA GLN A 88 -23.45 -4.04 7.09
C GLN A 88 -22.30 -4.20 8.08
N PRO A 89 -21.17 -3.50 7.89
CA PRO A 89 -20.05 -3.58 8.82
C PRO A 89 -20.36 -2.88 10.15
N LEU A 90 -19.65 -3.30 11.21
CA LEU A 90 -19.64 -2.60 12.50
C LEU A 90 -19.02 -1.20 12.34
N PRO A 91 -19.38 -0.22 13.20
CA PRO A 91 -18.79 1.12 13.20
C PRO A 91 -17.25 1.12 13.17
N TYR A 92 -16.65 2.22 12.69
CA TYR A 92 -15.21 2.29 12.43
C TYR A 92 -14.36 1.83 13.62
N GLY A 93 -14.56 2.43 14.79
CA GLY A 93 -13.83 2.12 16.02
C GLY A 93 -14.19 0.78 16.69
N GLN A 94 -15.07 -0.03 16.10
CA GLN A 94 -15.38 -1.37 16.59
C GLN A 94 -14.69 -2.43 15.73
N SER A 95 -13.74 -3.13 16.33
CA SER A 95 -13.04 -4.26 15.70
C SER A 95 -13.80 -5.56 15.90
N VAL A 96 -13.83 -6.39 14.86
CA VAL A 96 -14.26 -7.78 14.97
C VAL A 96 -13.10 -8.59 15.58
N PRO A 97 -13.30 -9.31 16.69
CA PRO A 97 -12.24 -10.13 17.28
C PRO A 97 -11.82 -11.24 16.30
N PRO A 98 -10.53 -11.64 16.26
CA PRO A 98 -10.11 -12.83 15.55
C PRO A 98 -10.91 -14.08 15.98
N PRO A 99 -11.00 -15.11 15.12
CA PRO A 99 -11.65 -16.37 15.47
C PRO A 99 -11.12 -16.94 16.80
N ALA A 100 -11.99 -17.55 17.61
CA ALA A 100 -11.60 -18.08 18.92
C ALA A 100 -10.43 -19.08 18.86
N ALA A 101 -10.36 -19.87 17.78
CA ALA A 101 -9.22 -20.77 17.52
C ALA A 101 -7.90 -20.00 17.33
N VAL A 102 -7.93 -18.87 16.62
CA VAL A 102 -6.77 -17.99 16.44
C VAL A 102 -6.32 -17.42 17.77
N LEU A 103 -7.25 -16.90 18.57
CA LEU A 103 -6.93 -16.35 19.91
C LEU A 103 -6.35 -17.43 20.85
N SER A 104 -6.88 -18.64 20.80
CA SER A 104 -6.39 -19.77 21.60
C SER A 104 -4.97 -20.17 21.21
N GLN A 105 -4.69 -20.25 19.90
CA GLN A 105 -3.34 -20.56 19.40
C GLN A 105 -2.35 -19.43 19.71
N ALA A 106 -2.73 -18.17 19.49
CA ALA A 106 -1.89 -17.01 19.82
C ALA A 106 -1.50 -17.00 21.31
N LYS A 107 -2.47 -17.27 22.20
CA LYS A 107 -2.21 -17.42 23.64
C LYS A 107 -1.25 -18.57 23.95
N ALA A 108 -1.44 -19.73 23.32
CA ALA A 108 -0.55 -20.89 23.49
C ALA A 108 0.89 -20.59 23.01
N MET A 109 1.04 -19.69 22.04
CA MET A 109 2.34 -19.22 21.53
C MET A 109 2.96 -18.08 22.36
N GLY A 110 2.30 -17.60 23.42
CA GLY A 110 2.79 -16.50 24.24
C GLY A 110 2.78 -15.14 23.52
N MET A 111 1.94 -14.96 22.52
CA MET A 111 1.78 -13.68 21.81
C MET A 111 1.20 -12.60 22.74
N ASN A 112 1.51 -11.34 22.42
CA ASN A 112 1.00 -10.18 23.14
C ASN A 112 -0.52 -10.03 22.90
N PRO A 113 -1.37 -10.17 23.93
CA PRO A 113 -2.82 -10.07 23.79
C PRO A 113 -3.31 -8.65 23.51
N ASN A 114 -2.47 -7.63 23.75
CA ASN A 114 -2.81 -6.22 23.53
C ASN A 114 -2.39 -5.73 22.14
N ARG A 115 -1.86 -6.61 21.27
CA ARG A 115 -1.41 -6.27 19.93
C ARG A 115 -2.32 -6.87 18.88
N ILE A 116 -2.56 -6.14 17.81
CA ILE A 116 -3.43 -6.57 16.71
C ILE A 116 -2.89 -7.88 16.08
N LEU A 117 -3.82 -8.77 15.74
CA LEU A 117 -3.58 -9.97 14.94
C LEU A 117 -4.09 -9.70 13.53
N HIS A 118 -3.16 -9.53 12.58
CA HIS A 118 -3.48 -9.21 11.19
C HIS A 118 -4.04 -10.43 10.44
N ASN A 119 -5.19 -10.26 9.78
CA ASN A 119 -5.76 -11.26 8.89
C ASN A 119 -5.09 -11.18 7.50
N LEU A 120 -4.27 -12.17 7.18
CA LEU A 120 -3.44 -12.23 5.96
C LEU A 120 -3.93 -13.28 4.95
N ASN A 121 -5.25 -13.41 4.80
CA ASN A 121 -5.86 -14.37 3.88
C ASN A 121 -5.60 -14.11 2.40
N ALA A 122 -5.30 -12.86 2.00
CA ALA A 122 -5.12 -12.53 0.59
C ALA A 122 -3.69 -12.87 0.11
N THR A 123 -3.59 -13.50 -1.05
CA THR A 123 -2.31 -13.95 -1.64
C THR A 123 -2.18 -13.62 -3.13
N GLN A 124 -3.27 -13.15 -3.76
CA GLN A 124 -3.31 -12.85 -5.18
C GLN A 124 -3.09 -11.36 -5.43
N GLN A 125 -2.34 -11.07 -6.48
CA GLN A 125 -2.18 -9.73 -7.02
C GLN A 125 -3.23 -9.46 -8.10
N VAL A 126 -3.23 -8.23 -8.63
CA VAL A 126 -4.24 -7.81 -9.62
C VAL A 126 -4.09 -8.55 -10.96
N ASP A 127 -2.90 -9.03 -11.28
CA ASP A 127 -2.62 -9.88 -12.46
C ASP A 127 -3.05 -11.34 -12.27
N GLY A 128 -3.58 -11.69 -11.10
CA GLY A 128 -3.98 -13.06 -10.74
C GLY A 128 -2.81 -13.97 -10.37
N LEU A 129 -1.56 -13.48 -10.40
CA LEU A 129 -0.38 -14.23 -10.06
C LEU A 129 -0.07 -14.12 -8.56
N ILE A 130 0.63 -15.14 -8.06
CA ILE A 130 1.16 -15.20 -6.71
C ILE A 130 2.63 -14.80 -6.77
N LEU A 131 3.05 -13.84 -5.95
CA LEU A 131 4.46 -13.64 -5.66
C LEU A 131 4.90 -14.70 -4.65
N GLN A 132 5.97 -15.43 -4.96
CA GLN A 132 6.48 -16.49 -4.10
C GLN A 132 7.62 -15.98 -3.21
N MET A 133 7.60 -16.45 -1.97
CA MET A 133 8.74 -16.39 -1.07
C MET A 133 9.85 -17.35 -1.55
N GLY A 134 11.10 -16.91 -1.46
CA GLY A 134 12.27 -17.63 -1.97
C GLY A 134 13.58 -17.09 -1.42
N GLY A 135 14.72 -17.53 -1.96
CA GLY A 135 16.03 -17.07 -1.48
C GLY A 135 16.34 -17.55 -0.06
N GLN A 136 16.50 -16.62 0.88
CA GLN A 136 16.94 -16.86 2.26
C GLN A 136 15.81 -17.25 3.24
N VAL A 137 14.63 -17.61 2.74
CA VAL A 137 13.53 -18.11 3.59
C VAL A 137 13.80 -19.53 4.09
N PRO A 138 13.24 -19.93 5.25
CA PRO A 138 13.26 -21.33 5.69
C PRO A 138 12.69 -22.27 4.63
N ALA A 139 13.15 -23.53 4.62
CA ALA A 139 12.75 -24.51 3.61
C ALA A 139 11.21 -24.73 3.55
N ALA A 140 10.53 -24.64 4.70
CA ALA A 140 9.07 -24.75 4.77
C ALA A 140 8.32 -23.58 4.11
N GLU A 141 8.96 -22.40 4.05
CA GLU A 141 8.38 -21.17 3.52
C GLU A 141 8.73 -20.93 2.05
N LYS A 142 9.66 -21.70 1.48
CA LYS A 142 10.04 -21.57 0.08
C LYS A 142 8.87 -21.96 -0.84
N GLY A 143 8.54 -21.06 -1.78
CA GLY A 143 7.40 -21.23 -2.70
C GLY A 143 6.05 -20.85 -2.08
N GLN A 144 5.98 -20.52 -0.79
CA GLN A 144 4.75 -20.03 -0.17
C GLN A 144 4.43 -18.61 -0.66
N PRO A 145 3.15 -18.22 -0.70
CA PRO A 145 2.75 -16.91 -1.18
C PRO A 145 3.18 -15.78 -0.22
N VAL A 146 3.65 -14.67 -0.80
CA VAL A 146 3.57 -13.36 -0.13
C VAL A 146 2.10 -13.03 0.12
N ARG A 147 1.81 -12.45 1.28
CA ARG A 147 0.44 -12.18 1.73
C ARG A 147 0.13 -10.70 1.70
N PHE A 148 -1.15 -10.37 1.57
CA PHE A 148 -1.61 -9.00 1.42
C PHE A 148 -2.72 -8.65 2.42
N GLN A 149 -2.78 -7.38 2.80
CA GLN A 149 -3.86 -6.83 3.61
C GLN A 149 -4.24 -5.45 3.08
N LEU A 150 -5.54 -5.16 3.03
CA LEU A 150 -6.06 -3.83 2.72
C LEU A 150 -6.66 -3.21 3.98
N LEU A 151 -6.36 -1.94 4.24
CA LEU A 151 -6.88 -1.19 5.38
C LEU A 151 -7.33 0.21 4.92
N MET A 152 -8.32 0.79 5.58
CA MET A 152 -8.86 2.09 5.19
C MET A 152 -9.05 3.05 6.36
N GLY A 153 -8.86 4.34 6.07
CA GLY A 153 -9.11 5.45 6.99
C GLY A 153 -10.59 5.58 7.35
N GLN A 154 -10.84 6.34 8.43
CA GLN A 154 -12.20 6.56 8.95
C GLN A 154 -13.12 7.16 7.89
N ASP A 155 -12.69 8.24 7.24
CA ASP A 155 -13.55 8.95 6.28
C ASP A 155 -13.82 8.11 5.02
N THR A 156 -12.87 7.25 4.62
CA THR A 156 -13.10 6.26 3.56
C THR A 156 -14.20 5.28 3.97
N PHE A 157 -14.10 4.72 5.18
CA PHE A 157 -15.08 3.76 5.70
C PHE A 157 -16.47 4.39 5.87
N GLU A 158 -16.53 5.56 6.48
CA GLU A 158 -17.79 6.27 6.76
C GLU A 158 -18.50 6.62 5.46
N TYR A 159 -17.76 7.07 4.43
CA TYR A 159 -18.31 7.30 3.11
C TYR A 159 -18.87 6.01 2.48
N ILE A 160 -18.14 4.89 2.56
CA ILE A 160 -18.62 3.58 2.07
C ILE A 160 -19.94 3.17 2.75
N VAL A 161 -20.04 3.35 4.07
CA VAL A 161 -21.25 3.03 4.84
C VAL A 161 -22.39 3.99 4.50
N GLN A 162 -22.12 5.30 4.43
CA GLN A 162 -23.11 6.33 4.12
C GLN A 162 -23.71 6.14 2.72
N GLN A 163 -22.87 5.84 1.73
CA GLN A 163 -23.30 5.54 0.36
C GLN A 163 -23.87 4.12 0.20
N LYS A 164 -23.81 3.30 1.26
CA LYS A 164 -24.24 1.89 1.29
C LYS A 164 -23.53 0.98 0.27
N VAL A 165 -22.31 1.35 -0.15
CA VAL A 165 -21.54 0.62 -1.17
C VAL A 165 -20.64 -0.48 -0.60
N TYR A 166 -20.77 -0.81 0.68
CA TYR A 166 -20.11 -1.95 1.33
C TYR A 166 -20.56 -3.33 0.79
N ASN A 167 -21.66 -3.37 0.02
CA ASN A 167 -22.14 -4.56 -0.67
C ASN A 167 -22.46 -4.26 -2.15
N VAL A 168 -22.58 -5.31 -2.96
CA VAL A 168 -22.79 -5.15 -4.41
C VAL A 168 -24.17 -4.59 -4.73
N ASN A 169 -25.18 -4.85 -3.89
CA ASN A 169 -26.53 -4.30 -4.09
C ASN A 169 -26.52 -2.77 -4.04
N GLY A 170 -25.77 -2.18 -3.09
CA GLY A 170 -25.60 -0.73 -3.01
C GLY A 170 -24.83 -0.15 -4.18
N GLN A 171 -23.77 -0.84 -4.63
CA GLN A 171 -23.04 -0.44 -5.85
C GLN A 171 -23.91 -0.53 -7.12
N ALA A 172 -24.80 -1.52 -7.19
CA ALA A 172 -25.75 -1.66 -8.29
C ALA A 172 -26.90 -0.65 -8.27
N ALA A 173 -27.11 0.02 -7.13
CA ALA A 173 -28.10 1.07 -6.96
C ALA A 173 -27.53 2.48 -7.22
N LEU A 174 -26.24 2.60 -7.56
CA LEU A 174 -25.64 3.89 -7.87
C LEU A 174 -26.33 4.55 -9.07
N THR A 175 -26.53 5.86 -8.96
CA THR A 175 -27.07 6.71 -10.04
C THR A 175 -26.04 7.70 -10.57
N SER A 176 -24.88 7.77 -9.91
CA SER A 176 -23.75 8.65 -10.24
C SER A 176 -22.46 8.03 -9.77
N ASP A 177 -21.35 8.59 -10.24
CA ASP A 177 -20.01 8.26 -9.77
C ASP A 177 -19.85 8.56 -8.28
N LEU A 178 -19.02 7.77 -7.60
CA LEU A 178 -18.59 8.04 -6.24
C LEU A 178 -17.53 9.14 -6.24
N ASN A 179 -17.59 10.00 -5.22
CA ASN A 179 -16.57 11.01 -4.95
C ASN A 179 -16.26 10.99 -3.46
N PHE A 180 -15.20 10.29 -3.07
CA PHE A 180 -14.79 10.16 -1.67
C PHE A 180 -14.41 11.53 -1.08
N PRO A 181 -14.47 11.70 0.26
CA PRO A 181 -14.00 12.92 0.90
C PRO A 181 -12.50 13.13 0.65
N SER A 182 -12.03 14.38 0.63
CA SER A 182 -10.61 14.70 0.41
C SER A 182 -9.70 13.99 1.41
N THR A 183 -10.19 13.73 2.61
CA THR A 183 -9.51 13.09 3.74
C THR A 183 -9.64 11.57 3.72
N ALA A 184 -10.02 10.98 2.59
CA ALA A 184 -10.01 9.54 2.38
C ALA A 184 -8.58 9.00 2.23
N TRP A 185 -8.32 7.87 2.90
CA TRP A 185 -7.07 7.11 2.85
C TRP A 185 -7.35 5.61 2.70
N GLU A 186 -6.50 4.91 1.94
CA GLU A 186 -6.46 3.45 1.87
C GLU A 186 -5.00 2.97 1.81
N LEU A 187 -4.77 1.78 2.36
CA LEU A 187 -3.46 1.13 2.43
C LEU A 187 -3.55 -0.27 1.85
N LYS A 188 -2.47 -0.70 1.20
CA LYS A 188 -2.24 -2.13 0.87
C LYS A 188 -0.86 -2.54 1.38
N ALA A 189 -0.83 -3.47 2.32
CA ALA A 189 0.41 -4.02 2.88
C ALA A 189 0.74 -5.38 2.25
N ALA A 190 2.03 -5.64 2.02
CA ALA A 190 2.59 -6.94 1.64
C ALA A 190 3.41 -7.54 2.79
N TRP A 191 3.37 -8.86 2.93
CA TRP A 191 3.88 -9.57 4.09
C TRP A 191 4.63 -10.84 3.72
N LEU A 192 5.83 -11.00 4.27
CA LEU A 192 6.55 -12.27 4.32
C LEU A 192 6.05 -13.05 5.54
N TRP A 193 5.57 -14.28 5.35
CA TRP A 193 5.12 -15.12 6.45
C TRP A 193 6.32 -15.72 7.18
N ILE A 194 6.31 -15.63 8.51
CA ILE A 194 7.38 -16.15 9.39
C ILE A 194 6.90 -17.39 10.14
N GLY A 195 5.61 -17.46 10.46
CA GLY A 195 5.09 -18.52 11.33
C GLY A 195 5.62 -18.35 12.75
N ASN A 196 6.24 -19.38 13.31
CA ASN A 196 6.81 -19.37 14.67
C ASN A 196 8.33 -19.58 14.70
N ASP A 197 9.01 -19.46 13.56
CA ASP A 197 10.46 -19.60 13.47
C ASP A 197 11.14 -18.37 14.09
N THR A 198 11.71 -18.55 15.30
CA THR A 198 12.36 -17.48 16.05
C THR A 198 13.65 -17.00 15.39
N ALA A 199 14.39 -17.89 14.72
CA ALA A 199 15.63 -17.52 14.05
C ALA A 199 15.33 -16.66 12.81
N TYR A 200 14.33 -17.07 12.01
CA TYR A 200 13.90 -16.31 10.86
C TYR A 200 13.27 -14.96 11.26
N GLN A 201 12.48 -14.94 12.34
CA GLN A 201 11.95 -13.70 12.92
C GLN A 201 13.07 -12.72 13.31
N GLN A 202 14.10 -13.21 14.01
CA GLN A 202 15.25 -12.39 14.42
C GLN A 202 16.07 -11.91 13.23
N GLN A 203 16.26 -12.75 12.21
CA GLN A 203 16.94 -12.36 10.97
C GLN A 203 16.23 -11.19 10.30
N LEU A 204 14.92 -11.28 10.07
CA LEU A 204 14.16 -10.19 9.45
C LEU A 204 14.13 -8.94 10.33
N ALA A 205 13.96 -9.09 11.64
CA ALA A 205 14.02 -7.95 12.56
C ALA A 205 15.39 -7.25 12.52
N SER A 206 16.50 -8.01 12.44
CA SER A 206 17.85 -7.45 12.33
C SER A 206 18.10 -6.71 11.01
N GLN A 207 17.33 -7.06 9.98
CA GLN A 207 17.32 -6.37 8.67
C GLN A 207 16.25 -5.27 8.60
N GLY A 208 15.74 -4.83 9.75
CA GLY A 208 14.84 -3.68 9.88
C GLY A 208 13.43 -3.90 9.35
N TYR A 209 12.99 -5.15 9.17
CA TYR A 209 11.57 -5.41 8.89
C TYR A 209 10.72 -5.15 10.14
N TYR A 210 9.56 -4.52 9.93
CA TYR A 210 8.52 -4.45 10.95
C TYR A 210 7.82 -5.81 11.09
N ILE A 211 7.88 -6.40 12.28
CA ILE A 211 7.31 -7.73 12.57
C ILE A 211 5.98 -7.61 13.30
N ALA A 212 4.90 -8.12 12.72
CA ALA A 212 3.54 -8.12 13.29
C ALA A 212 3.07 -9.53 13.67
N GLN A 213 2.09 -9.60 14.57
CA GLN A 213 1.36 -10.86 14.85
C GLN A 213 0.27 -11.01 13.79
N ALA A 214 0.12 -12.21 13.26
CA ALA A 214 -0.76 -12.44 12.12
C ALA A 214 -1.35 -13.84 12.13
N TYR A 215 -2.40 -13.99 11.33
CA TYR A 215 -2.97 -15.28 11.01
C TYR A 215 -3.51 -15.31 9.59
N TYR A 216 -3.66 -16.52 9.06
CA TYR A 216 -4.43 -16.77 7.86
C TYR A 216 -5.12 -18.13 7.93
N GLN A 217 -6.14 -18.32 7.11
CA GLN A 217 -6.89 -19.55 7.00
C GLN A 217 -6.28 -20.46 5.93
N GLN A 218 -6.01 -21.70 6.28
CA GLN A 218 -5.57 -22.77 5.38
C GLN A 218 -6.60 -23.91 5.43
N GLY A 219 -7.48 -23.97 4.42
CA GLY A 219 -8.61 -24.90 4.44
C GLY A 219 -9.55 -24.61 5.62
N LYS A 220 -9.68 -25.57 6.54
CA LYS A 220 -10.49 -25.45 7.77
C LYS A 220 -9.69 -25.03 9.00
N GLN A 221 -8.36 -24.90 8.88
CA GLN A 221 -7.46 -24.56 9.98
C GLN A 221 -6.96 -23.13 9.85
N TYR A 222 -6.46 -22.59 10.96
CA TYR A 222 -5.74 -21.32 10.97
C TYR A 222 -4.25 -21.57 11.18
N GLN A 223 -3.44 -20.80 10.47
CA GLN A 223 -2.02 -20.65 10.73
C GLN A 223 -1.86 -19.33 11.49
N VAL A 224 -1.32 -19.40 12.70
CA VAL A 224 -1.08 -18.24 13.57
C VAL A 224 0.42 -18.13 13.80
N GLY A 225 0.94 -16.92 13.69
CA GLY A 225 2.37 -16.67 13.71
C GLY A 225 2.72 -15.20 13.57
N TYR A 226 3.91 -14.96 13.07
CA TYR A 226 4.42 -13.64 12.77
C TYR A 226 4.51 -13.42 11.25
N ALA A 227 4.54 -12.16 10.86
CA ALA A 227 4.80 -11.76 9.49
C ALA A 227 5.63 -10.46 9.47
N ALA A 228 6.45 -10.29 8.44
CA ALA A 228 7.26 -9.10 8.21
C ALA A 228 6.69 -8.24 7.10
N LEU A 229 6.51 -6.95 7.36
CA LEU A 229 6.02 -5.98 6.36
C LEU A 229 7.08 -5.79 5.27
N SER A 230 6.83 -6.28 4.06
CA SER A 230 7.76 -6.15 2.92
C SER A 230 7.46 -4.96 2.02
N GLY A 231 6.20 -4.51 1.97
CA GLY A 231 5.81 -3.34 1.18
C GLY A 231 4.52 -2.70 1.67
N LEU A 232 4.36 -1.40 1.41
CA LEU A 232 3.17 -0.65 1.77
C LEU A 232 2.82 0.37 0.67
N HIS A 233 1.65 0.20 0.08
CA HIS A 233 0.96 1.26 -0.66
C HIS A 233 0.17 2.14 0.27
N VAL A 234 0.25 3.44 0.01
CA VAL A 234 -0.60 4.46 0.63
C VAL A 234 -1.23 5.27 -0.49
N ILE A 235 -2.56 5.30 -0.53
CA ILE A 235 -3.32 6.16 -1.41
C ILE A 235 -4.22 7.10 -0.59
N ASN A 236 -4.25 8.38 -0.95
CA ASN A 236 -5.10 9.36 -0.27
C ASN A 236 -5.66 10.40 -1.24
N LYS A 237 -6.79 11.02 -0.88
CA LYS A 237 -7.50 11.98 -1.75
C LYS A 237 -7.11 13.44 -1.49
N LEU A 238 -5.82 13.70 -1.18
CA LEU A 238 -5.28 15.07 -1.04
C LEU A 238 -5.67 15.92 -2.27
N ASN A 239 -5.51 15.35 -3.46
CA ASN A 239 -5.94 15.92 -4.72
C ASN A 239 -7.25 15.26 -5.20
N PRO A 240 -8.07 15.92 -6.03
CA PRO A 240 -9.26 15.30 -6.62
C PRO A 240 -8.98 13.96 -7.30
N ASP A 241 -7.80 13.92 -7.93
CA ASP A 241 -7.20 12.82 -8.66
C ASP A 241 -6.53 11.77 -7.76
N TRP A 242 -6.43 11.99 -6.44
CA TRP A 242 -5.67 11.17 -5.49
C TRP A 242 -4.15 11.28 -5.62
N VAL A 243 -3.47 10.77 -4.60
CA VAL A 243 -2.02 10.67 -4.50
C VAL A 243 -1.69 9.24 -4.12
N TRP A 244 -0.78 8.62 -4.85
CA TRP A 244 -0.24 7.30 -4.61
C TRP A 244 1.21 7.39 -4.14
N THR A 245 1.56 6.62 -3.12
CA THR A 245 2.94 6.47 -2.65
C THR A 245 3.21 5.00 -2.35
N THR A 246 4.43 4.53 -2.61
CA THR A 246 4.80 3.13 -2.38
C THR A 246 6.16 2.99 -1.71
N PHE A 247 6.19 2.19 -0.64
CA PHE A 247 7.37 1.90 0.15
C PHE A 247 7.66 0.40 0.15
N GLU A 248 8.93 0.01 0.16
CA GLU A 248 9.33 -1.39 0.33
C GLU A 248 10.62 -1.53 1.13
N ASN A 249 10.85 -2.70 1.71
CA ASN A 249 12.11 -2.99 2.40
C ASN A 249 13.22 -3.30 1.39
N ARG A 250 14.40 -2.68 1.57
CA ARG A 250 15.56 -2.81 0.68
C ARG A 250 16.11 -4.22 0.58
N ASN A 251 15.78 -5.10 1.52
CA ASN A 251 16.23 -6.48 1.57
C ASN A 251 15.26 -7.46 0.89
N ASN A 252 14.15 -7.00 0.29
CA ASN A 252 13.11 -7.86 -0.26
C ASN A 252 13.59 -8.88 -1.32
N SER A 253 14.59 -8.51 -2.11
CA SER A 253 15.17 -9.38 -3.15
C SER A 253 15.85 -10.63 -2.57
N GLN A 254 16.16 -10.64 -1.28
CA GLN A 254 16.70 -11.81 -0.59
C GLN A 254 15.61 -12.85 -0.25
N TYR A 255 14.33 -12.46 -0.24
CA TYR A 255 13.23 -13.26 0.31
C TYR A 255 12.09 -13.53 -0.66
N THR A 256 12.11 -12.94 -1.85
CA THR A 256 11.08 -13.13 -2.87
C THR A 256 11.70 -13.33 -4.23
N VAL A 257 11.01 -14.09 -5.07
CA VAL A 257 11.51 -14.50 -6.39
C VAL A 257 10.47 -14.30 -7.48
N THR A 258 10.96 -14.09 -8.70
CA THR A 258 10.12 -14.05 -9.90
C THR A 258 9.49 -15.42 -10.17
N ASN A 259 8.35 -15.41 -10.86
CA ASN A 259 7.68 -16.62 -11.32
C ASN A 259 8.33 -17.25 -12.58
N ALA A 260 9.49 -16.73 -13.01
CA ALA A 260 10.21 -17.26 -14.17
C ALA A 260 10.89 -18.61 -13.86
N ALA A 261 11.24 -19.36 -14.90
CA ALA A 261 12.06 -20.56 -14.80
C ALA A 261 13.40 -20.34 -15.53
N PRO A 262 14.55 -20.32 -14.83
CA PRO A 262 14.70 -20.42 -13.37
C PRO A 262 14.20 -19.17 -12.63
N ALA A 263 13.76 -19.36 -11.38
CA ALA A 263 13.34 -18.26 -10.53
C ALA A 263 14.54 -17.37 -10.16
N ALA A 264 14.37 -16.06 -10.21
CA ALA A 264 15.39 -15.07 -9.89
C ALA A 264 14.94 -14.17 -8.73
N PRO A 265 15.84 -13.54 -7.97
CA PRO A 265 15.49 -12.52 -6.98
C PRO A 265 14.53 -11.48 -7.54
N MET A 266 13.45 -11.18 -6.79
CA MET A 266 12.52 -10.12 -7.17
C MET A 266 13.11 -8.76 -6.82
N THR A 267 13.21 -7.87 -7.81
CA THR A 267 13.75 -6.51 -7.65
C THR A 267 12.76 -5.49 -8.17
N ASN A 268 12.78 -4.28 -7.62
CA ASN A 268 11.99 -3.18 -8.15
C ASN A 268 12.60 -2.69 -9.47
N SER A 269 11.80 -2.64 -10.54
CA SER A 269 12.26 -2.19 -11.86
C SER A 269 11.91 -0.74 -12.18
N THR A 270 11.20 -0.04 -11.28
CA THR A 270 10.68 1.32 -11.50
C THR A 270 11.22 2.36 -10.52
N GLY A 271 11.87 1.94 -9.44
CA GLY A 271 12.53 2.87 -8.53
C GLY A 271 13.50 2.21 -7.53
N PRO A 272 13.96 2.96 -6.52
CA PRO A 272 13.55 4.33 -6.21
C PRO A 272 13.76 5.33 -7.35
N THR A 273 12.76 6.17 -7.60
CA THR A 273 12.87 7.26 -8.58
C THR A 273 13.99 8.23 -8.20
N ALA A 274 14.53 8.97 -9.18
CA ALA A 274 15.60 9.94 -8.94
C ALA A 274 15.20 11.01 -7.90
N ALA A 275 13.92 11.38 -7.82
CA ALA A 275 13.40 12.31 -6.83
C ALA A 275 13.33 11.70 -5.42
N ALA A 276 12.95 10.42 -5.31
CA ALA A 276 12.86 9.72 -4.04
C ALA A 276 14.24 9.44 -3.40
N GLN A 277 15.28 9.21 -4.19
CA GLN A 277 16.63 8.83 -3.71
C GLN A 277 17.24 9.81 -2.65
N PRO A 278 17.35 11.13 -2.88
CA PRO A 278 17.89 12.05 -1.88
C PRO A 278 17.00 12.16 -0.63
N VAL A 279 15.67 12.03 -0.79
CA VAL A 279 14.72 12.05 0.33
C VAL A 279 14.86 10.79 1.17
N ASN A 280 14.98 9.62 0.53
CA ASN A 280 15.28 8.35 1.20
C ASN A 280 16.52 8.46 2.08
N ALA A 281 17.64 8.96 1.53
CA ALA A 281 18.87 9.12 2.29
C ALA A 281 18.70 9.99 3.53
N THR A 282 17.95 11.08 3.42
CA THR A 282 17.64 11.97 4.55
C THR A 282 16.78 11.25 5.60
N PHE A 283 15.62 10.72 5.20
CA PHE A 283 14.66 10.15 6.15
C PHE A 283 15.18 8.87 6.79
N GLN A 284 15.94 8.05 6.08
CA GLN A 284 16.57 6.87 6.66
C GLN A 284 17.61 7.24 7.73
N ALA A 285 18.30 8.38 7.59
CA ALA A 285 19.18 8.91 8.64
C ALA A 285 18.39 9.48 9.83
N GLN A 286 17.25 10.13 9.58
CA GLN A 286 16.40 10.74 10.60
C GLN A 286 15.55 9.72 11.39
N TYR A 287 15.14 8.62 10.76
CA TYR A 287 14.26 7.61 11.34
C TYR A 287 14.92 6.22 11.33
N PRO A 288 15.85 5.93 12.27
CA PRO A 288 16.60 4.67 12.27
C PRO A 288 15.74 3.40 12.26
N ALA A 289 14.58 3.42 12.91
CA ALA A 289 13.64 2.30 12.92
C ALA A 289 13.00 2.00 11.55
N LEU A 290 13.03 2.97 10.63
CA LEU A 290 12.49 2.86 9.26
C LEU A 290 13.60 2.87 8.20
N ALA A 291 14.87 2.87 8.61
CA ALA A 291 16.02 3.06 7.72
C ALA A 291 16.17 1.99 6.62
N GLN A 292 15.52 0.83 6.80
CA GLN A 292 15.52 -0.27 5.83
C GLN A 292 14.33 -0.26 4.87
N TYR A 293 13.40 0.69 5.04
CA TYR A 293 12.36 0.98 4.05
C TYR A 293 12.79 2.14 3.17
N GLU A 294 12.39 2.09 1.91
CA GLU A 294 12.61 3.18 0.96
C GLU A 294 11.32 3.52 0.21
N LEU A 295 11.09 4.82 0.02
CA LEU A 295 10.11 5.32 -0.94
C LEU A 295 10.59 4.95 -2.33
N ILE A 296 9.79 4.19 -3.06
CA ILE A 296 10.06 3.94 -4.47
C ILE A 296 9.66 5.16 -5.29
N GLY A 297 8.51 5.77 -4.99
CA GLY A 297 8.10 7.02 -5.61
C GLY A 297 6.68 7.43 -5.27
N VAL A 298 6.30 8.59 -5.80
CA VAL A 298 4.98 9.22 -5.67
C VAL A 298 4.36 9.38 -7.05
N GLN A 299 3.08 9.07 -7.19
CA GLN A 299 2.30 9.29 -8.42
C GLN A 299 1.03 10.08 -8.09
N SER A 300 0.81 11.19 -8.78
CA SER A 300 -0.36 12.06 -8.60
C SER A 300 -0.88 12.68 -9.91
N ASN A 301 -0.39 12.17 -11.04
CA ASN A 301 -0.80 12.59 -12.37
C ASN A 301 -0.78 11.41 -13.35
N THR A 302 -1.35 11.66 -14.52
CA THR A 302 -1.80 10.64 -15.48
C THR A 302 -0.95 10.50 -16.73
N THR A 303 0.13 11.26 -16.87
CA THR A 303 1.00 11.17 -18.05
C THR A 303 2.04 10.08 -17.75
N PRO A 304 2.07 8.98 -18.52
CA PRO A 304 2.45 7.67 -18.00
C PRO A 304 3.79 7.74 -17.26
N THR A 305 3.71 7.51 -15.95
CA THR A 305 4.87 7.27 -15.10
C THR A 305 4.66 5.88 -14.53
N LEU A 306 5.47 4.92 -14.98
CA LEU A 306 5.45 3.60 -14.40
C LEU A 306 5.98 3.70 -12.98
N LEU A 307 5.21 3.17 -12.03
CA LEU A 307 5.56 3.10 -10.64
C LEU A 307 5.00 1.79 -10.09
N ALA A 308 5.90 0.94 -9.64
CA ALA A 308 5.61 -0.39 -9.15
C ALA A 308 6.29 -0.62 -7.81
N ASN A 309 5.76 -1.55 -7.02
CA ASN A 309 6.42 -2.15 -5.87
C ASN A 309 6.79 -3.58 -6.22
N SER A 310 8.00 -4.00 -5.86
CA SER A 310 8.47 -5.35 -6.16
C SER A 310 7.61 -6.44 -5.49
N GLN A 311 6.92 -6.11 -4.40
CA GLN A 311 6.11 -7.02 -3.62
C GLN A 311 4.63 -7.02 -3.98
N LEU A 312 4.10 -5.86 -4.39
CA LEU A 312 2.66 -5.67 -4.61
C LEU A 312 2.27 -5.72 -6.09
N GLU A 313 3.23 -5.44 -6.98
CA GLU A 313 3.08 -5.53 -8.44
C GLU A 313 3.85 -6.70 -9.07
N SER A 314 5.01 -7.05 -8.49
CA SER A 314 5.85 -8.20 -8.83
C SER A 314 6.11 -8.48 -10.33
N ALA A 315 5.17 -9.11 -11.05
CA ALA A 315 5.34 -9.55 -12.43
C ALA A 315 4.78 -8.54 -13.43
N PHE A 316 3.91 -7.61 -13.00
CA PHE A 316 3.33 -6.58 -13.85
C PHE A 316 4.02 -5.22 -13.74
N GLN A 317 5.22 -5.15 -13.15
CA GLN A 317 5.93 -3.88 -12.92
C GLN A 317 6.13 -3.05 -14.19
N SER A 318 6.38 -3.68 -15.34
CA SER A 318 6.57 -3.00 -16.63
C SER A 318 5.32 -2.33 -17.18
N GLU A 319 4.15 -2.64 -16.63
CA GLU A 319 2.86 -2.06 -17.00
C GLU A 319 2.15 -1.42 -15.80
N SER A 320 2.83 -1.32 -14.66
CA SER A 320 2.28 -0.76 -13.45
C SER A 320 2.25 0.77 -13.52
N SER A 321 1.08 1.30 -13.85
CA SER A 321 0.71 2.68 -13.54
C SER A 321 -0.40 2.61 -12.50
N CYS A 322 -0.02 2.72 -11.23
CA CYS A 322 -0.94 2.60 -10.11
C CYS A 322 -2.13 3.56 -10.29
N PHE A 323 -1.83 4.78 -10.72
CA PHE A 323 -2.84 5.80 -10.96
C PHE A 323 -3.79 5.46 -12.13
N ALA A 324 -3.26 5.08 -13.29
CA ALA A 324 -4.11 4.73 -14.44
C ALA A 324 -4.95 3.48 -14.18
N CYS A 325 -4.37 2.48 -13.52
CA CYS A 325 -5.06 1.26 -13.13
C CYS A 325 -6.17 1.57 -12.10
N HIS A 326 -5.85 2.31 -11.04
CA HIS A 326 -6.84 2.67 -10.02
C HIS A 326 -7.98 3.53 -10.56
N GLY A 327 -7.70 4.43 -11.51
CA GLY A 327 -8.72 5.23 -12.20
C GLY A 327 -9.72 4.41 -13.04
N THR A 328 -9.50 3.11 -13.23
CA THR A 328 -10.48 2.20 -13.84
C THR A 328 -11.48 1.60 -12.85
N ALA A 329 -11.43 1.97 -11.56
CA ALA A 329 -12.41 1.53 -10.57
C ALA A 329 -13.81 1.95 -11.02
N ALA A 330 -14.62 0.99 -11.46
CA ALA A 330 -15.97 1.27 -11.92
C ALA A 330 -16.86 0.01 -11.81
N TYR A 331 -18.16 0.23 -11.64
CA TYR A 331 -19.16 -0.84 -11.56
C TYR A 331 -20.36 -0.53 -12.46
N SER A 332 -20.88 -1.56 -13.11
CA SER A 332 -22.10 -1.54 -13.90
C SER A 332 -23.07 -2.61 -13.38
N PRO A 333 -24.34 -2.29 -13.13
CA PRO A 333 -25.35 -3.31 -12.81
C PRO A 333 -25.54 -4.36 -13.93
N LYS A 334 -25.16 -4.00 -15.17
CA LYS A 334 -25.29 -4.88 -16.34
C LYS A 334 -24.00 -5.63 -16.66
N GLN A 335 -22.85 -5.00 -16.47
CA GLN A 335 -21.54 -5.54 -16.90
C GLN A 335 -20.66 -6.01 -15.74
N GLY A 336 -21.04 -5.72 -14.49
CA GLY A 336 -20.23 -5.99 -13.31
C GLY A 336 -19.12 -4.96 -13.13
N TYR A 337 -18.01 -5.37 -12.50
CA TYR A 337 -16.84 -4.50 -12.35
C TYR A 337 -16.11 -4.33 -13.68
N PHE A 338 -15.61 -3.13 -13.93
CA PHE A 338 -14.84 -2.84 -15.13
C PHE A 338 -13.60 -3.76 -15.22
N ASN A 339 -13.46 -4.43 -16.37
CA ASN A 339 -12.32 -5.27 -16.66
C ASN A 339 -11.17 -4.40 -17.19
N PHE A 340 -10.16 -4.20 -16.35
CA PHE A 340 -8.98 -3.41 -16.66
C PHE A 340 -7.90 -4.21 -17.42
N ALA A 341 -8.04 -5.54 -17.52
CA ALA A 341 -7.18 -6.35 -18.38
C ALA A 341 -7.60 -6.12 -19.84
N LEU A 342 -6.81 -5.33 -20.57
CA LEU A 342 -7.09 -4.94 -21.94
C LEU A 342 -6.51 -5.98 -22.90
N ASN A 343 -7.25 -6.32 -23.95
CA ASN A 343 -6.73 -7.16 -25.01
C ASN A 343 -5.89 -6.30 -25.97
N LYS A 344 -4.63 -6.68 -26.19
CA LYS A 344 -3.75 -6.05 -27.18
C LYS A 344 -2.96 -7.13 -27.90
N ASP A 345 -3.14 -7.19 -29.21
CA ASP A 345 -2.43 -8.13 -30.11
C ASP A 345 -2.54 -9.61 -29.69
N GLY A 346 -3.67 -10.00 -29.08
CA GLY A 346 -3.89 -11.36 -28.57
C GLY A 346 -3.27 -11.63 -27.19
N GLY A 347 -2.62 -10.64 -26.59
CA GLY A 347 -2.14 -10.62 -25.21
C GLY A 347 -3.03 -9.80 -24.28
N ILE A 348 -2.66 -9.80 -22.99
CA ILE A 348 -3.26 -8.96 -21.95
C ILE A 348 -2.27 -7.85 -21.64
N VAL A 349 -2.76 -6.62 -21.60
CA VAL A 349 -2.01 -5.45 -21.11
C VAL A 349 -2.84 -4.66 -20.09
N TYR A 350 -2.16 -3.90 -19.25
CA TYR A 350 -2.78 -3.05 -18.25
C TYR A 350 -2.72 -1.55 -18.63
N PRO A 351 -3.68 -0.73 -18.16
CA PRO A 351 -3.68 0.70 -18.45
C PRO A 351 -2.47 1.38 -17.82
N THR A 352 -1.61 1.97 -18.66
CA THR A 352 -0.48 2.80 -18.22
C THR A 352 -0.80 4.30 -18.23
N ALA A 353 -1.90 4.68 -18.87
CA ALA A 353 -2.47 6.02 -18.94
C ALA A 353 -4.00 5.95 -18.76
N PRO A 354 -4.70 7.06 -18.45
CA PRO A 354 -6.15 7.08 -18.33
C PRO A 354 -6.83 6.56 -19.57
N LEU A 355 -7.83 5.72 -19.35
CA LEU A 355 -8.74 5.29 -20.40
C LEU A 355 -9.74 6.40 -20.71
N PRO A 356 -10.14 6.56 -21.98
CA PRO A 356 -11.11 7.56 -22.37
C PRO A 356 -12.47 7.32 -21.70
N ALA A 357 -13.23 8.38 -21.48
CA ALA A 357 -14.56 8.30 -20.86
C ALA A 357 -15.53 7.36 -21.62
N SER A 358 -15.32 7.16 -22.92
CA SER A 358 -16.08 6.23 -23.76
C SER A 358 -16.01 4.78 -23.28
N ASP A 359 -14.93 4.38 -22.63
CA ASP A 359 -14.75 3.01 -22.15
C ASP A 359 -15.65 2.73 -20.92
N PHE A 360 -16.09 3.78 -20.24
CA PHE A 360 -16.90 3.69 -19.02
C PHE A 360 -18.40 3.90 -19.30
N VAL A 361 -18.85 3.85 -20.56
CA VAL A 361 -20.27 3.96 -20.89
C VAL A 361 -21.07 2.83 -20.22
N GLY A 362 -22.01 3.22 -19.35
CA GLY A 362 -22.83 2.28 -18.58
C GLY A 362 -22.20 1.80 -17.26
N TYR A 363 -21.07 2.38 -16.87
CA TYR A 363 -20.45 2.21 -15.55
C TYR A 363 -20.61 3.48 -14.70
N HIS A 364 -20.60 3.29 -13.38
CA HIS A 364 -20.34 4.35 -12.40
C HIS A 364 -18.93 4.19 -11.86
N LYS A 365 -18.15 5.27 -11.86
CA LYS A 365 -16.82 5.29 -11.27
C LYS A 365 -16.92 5.09 -9.77
N LEU A 366 -16.01 4.29 -9.25
CA LEU A 366 -15.81 4.05 -7.82
C LEU A 366 -14.66 4.90 -7.28
N ASP A 367 -14.45 6.08 -7.91
CA ASP A 367 -13.32 6.95 -7.67
C ASP A 367 -11.99 6.20 -7.95
N PHE A 368 -11.07 6.08 -6.99
CA PHE A 368 -9.85 5.28 -7.08
C PHE A 368 -9.87 4.06 -6.13
N VAL A 369 -11.01 3.79 -5.46
CA VAL A 369 -11.10 2.84 -4.35
C VAL A 369 -11.42 1.43 -4.85
N TRP A 370 -10.37 0.68 -5.18
CA TRP A 370 -10.48 -0.68 -5.70
C TRP A 370 -10.95 -1.71 -4.67
N SER A 371 -10.78 -1.43 -3.38
CA SER A 371 -11.23 -2.36 -2.34
C SER A 371 -12.74 -2.62 -2.41
N LEU A 372 -13.54 -1.71 -2.99
CA LEU A 372 -14.98 -1.89 -3.26
C LEU A 372 -15.28 -3.15 -4.08
N LYS A 373 -14.33 -3.62 -4.92
CA LYS A 373 -14.44 -4.88 -5.66
C LYS A 373 -14.58 -6.11 -4.78
N ARG A 374 -14.23 -6.02 -3.49
CA ARG A 374 -14.35 -7.10 -2.50
C ARG A 374 -15.75 -7.25 -1.91
N ALA A 375 -16.64 -6.29 -2.19
CA ALA A 375 -18.03 -6.35 -1.76
C ALA A 375 -18.71 -7.64 -2.23
N GLN A 376 -19.56 -8.20 -1.36
CA GLN A 376 -20.38 -9.37 -1.69
C GLN A 376 -21.83 -8.94 -1.94
N TRP A 377 -22.58 -9.76 -2.66
CA TRP A 377 -24.02 -9.59 -2.76
C TRP A 377 -24.67 -9.83 -1.41
N GLN A 378 -25.61 -8.97 -1.07
CA GLN A 378 -26.61 -9.22 -0.04
C GLN A 378 -27.61 -10.23 -0.61
N ARG A 379 -27.65 -11.41 0.01
CA ARG A 379 -28.52 -12.52 -0.36
C ARG A 379 -29.67 -12.67 0.62
#